data_AF-A0A4S1XIG5-F1
#
_entry.id   AF-A0A4S1XIG5-F1
#
_cell.length_a   1.000
_cell.length_b   1.000
_cell.length_c   1.000
_cell.angle_alpha   90.00
_cell.angle_beta   90.00
_cell.angle_gamma   90.00
#
_symmetry.space_group_name_H-M   'P 1'
#
loop_
_entity.id
_entity.type
_entity.pdbx_description
1 polymer ?
#
loop_
_entity_poly.entity_id
_entity_poly.type
_entity_poly.pdbx_seq_one_letter_code
_entity_poly.pdbx_strand_id
1 'polypeptide(L)' 'MSDTSSTLAELDERIAILEDNLRDLVEQAAAYSGGNDEERSSERIAEQQQELDALKKQRDALL' A
#
# COMPACT_ATOMS: atom_id res chain seq x y z
N MET A 1 -8.28 6.48 25.89
CA MET A 1 -8.96 6.71 24.60
C MET A 1 -8.13 7.57 23.63
N SER A 2 -7.16 8.38 24.07
CA SER A 2 -6.25 9.11 23.15
C SER A 2 -5.33 8.20 22.34
N ASP A 3 -4.76 7.15 22.93
CA ASP A 3 -3.76 6.32 22.21
C ASP A 3 -4.36 5.58 21.01
N THR A 4 -5.54 4.97 21.17
CA THR A 4 -6.21 4.26 20.07
C THR A 4 -6.57 5.20 18.91
N SER A 5 -7.01 6.42 19.21
CA SER A 5 -7.32 7.43 18.18
C SER A 5 -6.07 7.88 17.43
N SER A 6 -4.95 8.07 18.14
CA SER A 6 -3.68 8.43 17.51
C SER A 6 -3.14 7.28 16.65
N THR A 7 -3.19 6.04 17.15
CA THR A 7 -2.78 4.86 16.39
C THR A 7 -3.64 4.64 15.14
N LEU A 8 -4.96 4.87 15.21
CA LEU A 8 -5.84 4.80 14.03
C LEU A 8 -5.46 5.85 12.99
N ALA A 9 -5.19 7.09 13.41
CA ALA A 9 -4.77 8.16 12.50
C ALA A 9 -3.43 7.84 11.81
N GLU A 10 -2.46 7.30 12.55
CA GLU A 10 -1.17 6.87 11.99
C GLU A 10 -1.33 5.71 10.99
N LEU A 11 -2.22 4.77 11.25
CA LEU A 11 -2.53 3.68 10.32
C LEU A 11 -3.21 4.20 9.06
N ASP A 12 -4.17 5.13 9.20
CA ASP A 12 -4.86 5.77 8.08
C ASP A 12 -3.87 6.53 7.17
N GLU A 13 -2.93 7.28 7.76
CA GLU A 13 -1.89 7.98 7.00
C GLU A 13 -1.00 7.02 6.22
N ARG A 14 -0.54 5.94 6.86
CA ARG A 14 0.31 4.92 6.19
C ARG A 14 -0.44 4.18 5.08
N ILE A 15 -1.72 3.86 5.30
CA ILE A 15 -2.59 3.24 4.30
C ILE A 15 -2.72 4.17 3.08
N ALA A 16 -3.01 5.46 3.29
CA ALA A 16 -3.15 6.43 2.21
C ALA A 16 -1.85 6.55 1.39
N ILE A 17 -0.69 6.61 2.04
CA ILE A 17 0.61 6.64 1.36
C ILE A 17 0.83 5.39 0.50
N LEU A 18 0.49 4.20 1.00
CA LEU A 18 0.63 2.95 0.25
C LEU A 18 -0.35 2.85 -0.92
N GLU A 19 -1.59 3.33 -0.75
CA GLU A 19 -2.58 3.38 -1.83
C GLU A 19 -2.13 4.30 -2.97
N ASP A 20 -1.58 5.48 -2.64
CA ASP A 20 -1.02 6.40 -3.63
C ASP A 20 0.19 5.77 -4.35
N ASN A 21 1.11 5.15 -3.59
CA ASN A 21 2.27 4.47 -4.18
C ASN A 21 1.87 3.31 -5.11
N LEU A 22 0.87 2.50 -4.72
CA LEU A 22 0.36 1.41 -5.54
C LEU A 22 -0.25 1.93 -6.84
N ARG A 23 -0.99 3.03 -6.78
CA ARG A 23 -1.55 3.67 -7.97
C ARG A 23 -0.43 4.11 -8.93
N ASP A 24 0.59 4.80 -8.41
CA ASP A 24 1.72 5.25 -9.22
C ASP A 24 2.49 4.08 -9.83
N LEU A 25 2.65 2.97 -9.10
CA LEU A 25 3.31 1.77 -9.60
C LEU A 25 2.51 1.07 -10.69
N VAL A 26 1.18 0.99 -10.54
CA VAL A 26 0.29 0.41 -11.56
C VAL A 26 0.32 1.27 -12.83
N GLU A 27 0.29 2.60 -12.69
CA GLU A 27 0.41 3.53 -13.83
C GLU A 27 1.77 3.38 -14.54
N GLN A 28 2.86 3.24 -13.79
CA GLN A 28 4.20 2.98 -14.34
C GLN A 28 4.28 1.61 -15.05
N ALA A 29 3.77 0.55 -14.42
CA ALA A 29 3.78 -0.79 -15.00
C ALA A 29 2.99 -0.84 -16.32
N ALA A 30 1.85 -0.14 -16.38
CA ALA A 30 1.06 -0.01 -17.60
C ALA A 30 1.79 0.79 -18.69
N ALA A 31 2.60 1.80 -18.32
CA ALA A 31 3.36 2.62 -19.25
C ALA A 31 4.60 1.90 -19.85
N TYR A 32 5.24 0.99 -19.09
CA TYR A 32 6.48 0.30 -19.48
C TYR A 32 6.28 -1.17 -19.91
N SER A 33 5.05 -1.60 -20.19
CA SER A 33 4.74 -3.01 -20.52
C SER A 33 5.58 -3.51 -21.71
N GLY A 34 6.29 -4.64 -21.54
CA GLY A 34 7.06 -5.29 -22.62
C GLY A 34 8.55 -5.53 -22.37
N GLY A 35 9.09 -5.29 -21.17
CA GLY A 35 10.51 -5.52 -20.82
C GLY A 35 10.74 -6.12 -19.43
N ASN A 36 12.01 -6.34 -19.07
CA ASN A 36 12.43 -6.85 -17.74
C ASN A 36 11.95 -5.98 -16.55
N ASP A 37 11.52 -4.75 -16.83
CA ASP A 37 10.98 -3.82 -15.84
C ASP A 37 9.53 -4.18 -15.43
N GLU A 38 8.82 -4.99 -16.22
CA GLU A 38 7.45 -5.44 -15.93
C GLU A 38 7.38 -6.45 -14.77
N GLU A 39 8.33 -7.39 -14.73
CA GLU A 39 8.42 -8.41 -13.66
C GLU A 39 8.80 -7.75 -12.33
N ARG A 40 9.81 -6.85 -12.34
CA ARG A 40 10.20 -6.05 -11.16
C ARG A 40 9.07 -5.12 -10.68
N SER A 41 8.32 -4.52 -11.60
CA SER A 41 7.17 -3.67 -11.23
C SER A 41 6.06 -4.50 -10.61
N SER A 42 5.79 -5.70 -11.15
CA SER A 42 4.79 -6.63 -10.64
C SER A 42 5.14 -7.14 -9.23
N GLU A 43 6.41 -7.50 -9.00
CA GLU A 43 6.90 -7.90 -7.67
C GLU A 43 6.69 -6.79 -6.64
N ARG A 44 7.08 -5.56 -6.98
CA ARG A 44 6.95 -4.41 -6.07
C ARG A 44 5.49 -4.05 -5.79
N ILE A 45 4.60 -4.17 -6.78
CA ILE A 45 3.15 -4.02 -6.59
C ILE A 45 2.63 -5.08 -5.60
N ALA A 46 3.04 -6.34 -5.77
CA ALA A 46 2.61 -7.42 -4.89
C ALA A 46 3.08 -7.21 -3.44
N GLU A 47 4.33 -6.78 -3.23
CA GLU A 47 4.87 -6.45 -1.91
C GLU A 47 4.08 -5.33 -1.23
N GLN A 48 3.80 -4.24 -1.95
CA GLN A 48 3.04 -3.11 -1.38
C GLN A 48 1.58 -3.47 -1.11
N GLN A 49 0.97 -4.31 -1.95
CA GLN A 49 -0.40 -4.79 -1.71
C GLN A 49 -0.46 -5.64 -0.44
N GLN A 50 0.54 -6.50 -0.21
CA GLN A 50 0.62 -7.30 1.01
C GLN A 50 0.79 -6.42 2.27
N GLU A 51 1.62 -5.38 2.20
CA GLU A 51 1.77 -4.42 3.30
C GLU A 51 0.45 -3.66 3.58
N LEU A 52 -0.21 -3.20 2.51
CA LEU A 52 -1.50 -2.51 2.60
C LEU A 52 -2.56 -3.40 3.28
N ASP A 53 -2.66 -4.67 2.89
CA ASP A 53 -3.60 -5.62 3.48
C ASP A 53 -3.31 -5.86 4.97
N ALA A 54 -2.03 -5.95 5.34
CA ALA A 54 -1.62 -6.11 6.74
C ALA A 54 -2.00 -4.88 7.59
N LEU A 55 -1.81 -3.66 7.07
CA LEU A 55 -2.17 -2.42 7.75
C LEU A 55 -3.68 -2.26 7.89
N LYS A 56 -4.45 -2.58 6.84
CA LYS A 56 -5.93 -2.59 6.89
C LYS A 56 -6.43 -3.56 7.97
N LYS A 57 -5.86 -4.76 8.05
CA LYS A 57 -6.19 -5.72 9.10
C LYS A 57 -5.84 -5.21 10.51
N GLN A 58 -4.69 -4.54 10.66
CA GLN A 58 -4.30 -3.95 11.93
C GLN A 58 -5.27 -2.84 12.35
N ARG A 59 -5.66 -1.98 11.42
CA ARG A 59 -6.65 -0.92 11.64
C ARG A 59 -8.00 -1.48 12.05
N ASP A 60 -8.50 -2.48 11.34
CA ASP A 60 -9.80 -3.11 11.62
C ASP A 60 -9.84 -3.76 13.01
N ALA A 61 -8.70 -4.23 13.52
CA ALA A 61 -8.59 -4.78 14.87
C ALA A 61 -8.65 -3.71 16.00
N LEU A 62 -8.55 -2.43 15.65
CA LEU A 62 -8.59 -1.29 16.58
C LEU A 62 -9.94 -0.55 16.57
N LEU A 63 -10.85 -0.92 15.66
CA LEU A 63 -12.23 -0.42 15.57
C LEU A 63 -13.17 -1.21 16.49
#